data_AF-A0A939IFB0-F1
#
_entry.id   AF-A0A939IFB0-F1
#
_cell.length_a   1.000
_cell.length_b   1.000
_cell.length_c   1.000
_cell.angle_alpha   90.00
_cell.angle_beta   90.00
_cell.angle_gamma   90.00
#
_symmetry.space_group_name_H-M   'P 1'
#
loop_
_entity.id
_entity.type
_entity.pdbx_description
1 polymer ?
#
loop_
_entity_poly.entity_id
_entity_poly.type
_entity_poly.pdbx_seq_one_letter_code
_entity_poly.pdbx_strand_id
1 'polypeptide(L)' 'MASVKRRALNDHLLDTFISRLGLSPTLIKSHPNYQNLRDYGVIAA' A
#
# COMPACT_ATOMS: atom_id res chain seq x y z
N MET A 1 5.74 16.58 -2.23
CA MET A 1 4.97 16.43 -0.96
C MET A 1 3.63 15.71 -1.14
N ALA A 2 2.88 15.95 -2.23
CA ALA A 2 1.63 15.24 -2.53
C ALA A 2 1.80 13.71 -2.66
N SER A 3 2.89 13.25 -3.28
CA SER A 3 3.22 11.83 -3.43
C SER A 3 3.46 11.11 -2.09
N VAL A 4 4.08 11.78 -1.11
CA VAL A 4 4.37 11.19 0.21
C VAL A 4 3.09 10.98 1.02
N LYS A 5 2.20 11.99 1.04
CA LYS A 5 0.90 11.87 1.73
C LYS A 5 0.02 10.79 1.09
N ARG A 6 0.06 10.67 -0.23
CA ARG A 6 -0.71 9.65 -0.97
C ARG A 6 -0.19 8.24 -0.70
N ARG A 7 1.13 8.06 -0.65
CA ARG A 7 1.76 6.79 -0.24
C ARG A 7 1.36 6.38 1.18
N ALA A 8 1.38 7.32 2.13
CA ALA A 8 0.97 7.06 3.50
C ALA A 8 -0.51 6.64 3.61
N LEU A 9 -1.39 7.26 2.81
CA LEU A 9 -2.79 6.85 2.72
C LEU A 9 -2.94 5.44 2.14
N ASN A 10 -2.24 5.13 1.04
CA ASN A 10 -2.26 3.81 0.42
C ASN A 10 -1.77 2.72 1.37
N ASP A 11 -0.68 2.98 2.11
CA ASP A 11 -0.19 2.07 3.15
C ASP A 11 -1.25 1.81 4.23
N HIS A 12 -1.94 2.85 4.71
CA HIS A 12 -2.98 2.71 5.73
C HIS A 12 -4.20 1.92 5.20
N LEU A 13 -4.60 2.14 3.95
CA LEU A 13 -5.69 1.41 3.31
C LEU A 13 -5.33 -0.08 3.13
N LEU A 14 -4.12 -0.36 2.67
CA LEU A 14 -3.62 -1.73 2.51
C LEU A 14 -3.60 -2.47 3.84
N ASP A 15 -3.10 -1.86 4.90
CA ASP A 15 -3.09 -2.47 6.25
C ASP A 15 -4.53 -2.73 6.76
N THR A 16 -5.45 -1.81 6.48
CA THR A 16 -6.87 -1.97 6.80
C THR A 16 -7.51 -3.14 6.03
N PHE A 17 -7.21 -3.27 4.73
CA PHE A 17 -7.72 -4.38 3.92
C PHE A 17 -7.15 -5.71 4.38
N ILE A 18 -5.85 -5.76 4.67
CA ILE A 18 -5.18 -6.96 5.19
C ILE A 18 -5.86 -7.40 6.49
N SER A 19 -6.07 -6.48 7.42
CA SER A 19 -6.73 -6.75 8.70
C SER A 19 -8.18 -7.19 8.54
N ARG A 20 -8.98 -6.48 7.73
CA ARG A 20 -10.41 -6.79 7.52
C ARG A 20 -10.66 -8.07 6.74
N LEU A 21 -9.78 -8.42 5.81
CA LEU A 21 -9.89 -9.64 5.00
C LEU A 21 -9.19 -10.85 5.66
N GLY A 22 -8.56 -10.66 6.82
CA GLY A 22 -7.82 -11.74 7.50
C GLY A 22 -6.61 -12.24 6.69
N LEU A 23 -6.02 -11.38 5.86
CA LEU A 23 -4.87 -11.73 5.03
C LEU A 23 -3.60 -11.72 5.87
N SER A 24 -2.64 -12.56 5.50
CA SER A 24 -1.35 -12.58 6.17
C SER A 24 -0.52 -11.35 5.77
N PRO A 25 -0.18 -10.44 6.71
CA PRO A 25 0.54 -9.21 6.40
C PRO A 25 1.94 -9.48 5.83
N THR A 26 2.56 -10.57 6.25
CA THR A 26 3.91 -10.97 5.80
C THR A 26 3.89 -11.38 4.34
N LEU A 27 2.93 -12.20 3.92
CA LEU A 27 2.78 -12.63 2.53
C LEU A 27 2.48 -11.45 1.60
N ILE A 28 1.59 -10.55 2.02
CA ILE A 28 1.22 -9.37 1.24
C ILE A 28 2.39 -8.39 1.13
N LYS A 29 3.09 -8.10 2.24
CA LYS A 29 4.23 -7.16 2.25
C LYS A 29 5.46 -7.71 1.52
N SER A 30 5.63 -9.04 1.45
CA SER A 30 6.70 -9.69 0.68
C SER A 30 6.44 -9.74 -0.82
N HIS A 31 5.24 -9.42 -1.30
CA HIS A 31 4.94 -9.49 -2.73
C HIS A 31 5.57 -8.30 -3.46
N PRO A 32 6.25 -8.50 -4.61
CA PRO A 32 6.82 -7.41 -5.41
C PRO A 32 5.79 -6.36 -5.87
N ASN A 33 4.52 -6.75 -6.03
CA ASN A 33 3.43 -5.85 -6.40
C ASN A 33 2.97 -4.97 -5.24
N TYR A 34 3.35 -5.27 -3.99
CA TYR A 34 3.03 -4.43 -2.85
C TYR A 34 3.64 -3.04 -3.00
N GLN A 35 4.87 -2.97 -3.52
CA GLN A 35 5.53 -1.70 -3.82
C GLN A 35 4.73 -0.89 -4.85
N ASN A 36 4.24 -1.57 -5.90
CA ASN A 36 3.45 -0.95 -6.96
C ASN A 36 2.07 -0.47 -6.47
N LEU A 37 1.45 -1.20 -5.53
CA LEU A 37 0.20 -0.81 -4.87
C LEU A 37 0.38 0.41 -3.95
N ARG A 38 1.49 0.48 -3.21
CA ARG A 38 1.83 1.66 -2.39
C ARG A 38 2.04 2.90 -3.23
N ASP A 39 2.68 2.74 -4.38
CA ASP A 39 2.95 3.82 -5.33
C ASP A 39 1.81 4.01 -6.34
N TYR A 40 0.70 3.28 -6.20
CA TYR A 40 -0.45 3.38 -7.10
C TYR A 40 -1.09 4.77 -7.05
N GLY A 41 -1.24 5.42 -8.20
CA GLY A 41 -1.76 6.79 -8.29
C GLY A 41 -0.82 7.86 -7.71
N VAL A 42 0.40 7.47 -7.31
CA VAL A 42 1.50 8.42 -7.15
C VAL A 42 1.89 8.83 -8.56
N ILE A 43 1.40 9.99 -9.00
CA ILE A 43 1.87 10.61 -10.24
C ILE A 43 3.35 10.94 -10.00
N ALA A 44 4.24 10.17 -10.62
CA ALA A 44 5.61 10.58 -10.82
C ALA A 44 5.54 11.85 -11.67
N ALA A 45 5.84 12.98 -11.04
CA ALA A 45 6.05 14.23 -11.76
C ALA A 45 7.37 14.17 -12.52
#